data_AF-A0A7Y3H230-F1
#
_entry.id   AF-A0A7Y3H230-F1
#
_cell.length_a   1.000
_cell.length_b   1.000
_cell.length_c   1.000
_cell.angle_alpha   90.00
_cell.angle_beta   90.00
_cell.angle_gamma   90.00
#
_symmetry.space_group_name_H-M   'P 1'
#
loop_
_entity.id
_entity.type
_entity.pdbx_description
1 polymer ?
#
loop_
_entity_poly.entity_id
_entity_poly.type
_entity_poly.pdbx_seq_one_letter_code
_entity_poly.pdbx_strand_id
1 'polypeptide(L)'
;MKRIKYSISITTPFMVLVLMLFSSCGKNSTHKKNNDTESKKIMTAKDILGDPNYLAMSYGGYRNKNHDIEPTIDELKDDMKILFAMGVRIVRTYKVHLPQAANLLKAISELKKEDNDFEMYVMLGAWIDCKNAWTDIAPDHDTESEMNKPQIEEAVRLVNKHPDIVKIIAVGNEAMVKWAESY
;
A
#
# COMPACT_ATOMS: atom_id res chain seq x y z
N MET A 1 -3.18 -75.89 -41.99
CA MET A 1 -4.59 -75.94 -41.56
C MET A 1 -5.08 -74.51 -41.37
N LYS A 2 -6.02 -74.04 -42.22
CA LYS A 2 -6.88 -72.83 -42.15
C LYS A 2 -6.19 -71.46 -41.92
N ARG A 3 -6.51 -70.32 -42.54
CA ARG A 3 -7.40 -69.84 -43.63
C ARG A 3 -6.93 -68.39 -43.91
N ILE A 4 -6.66 -68.00 -45.17
CA ILE A 4 -7.42 -67.00 -45.98
C ILE A 4 -7.31 -65.53 -45.46
N LYS A 5 -6.46 -64.69 -46.08
CA LYS A 5 -6.70 -63.67 -47.15
C LYS A 5 -7.30 -62.35 -46.63
N TYR A 6 -6.67 -61.19 -46.86
CA TYR A 6 -6.84 -60.31 -48.02
C TYR A 6 -6.08 -58.99 -47.86
N SER A 7 -5.63 -58.50 -49.02
CA SER A 7 -4.98 -57.24 -49.38
C SER A 7 -5.75 -55.97 -49.01
N ILE A 8 -5.04 -54.85 -48.84
CA ILE A 8 -5.39 -53.53 -49.41
C ILE A 8 -4.09 -52.72 -49.60
N SER A 9 -3.88 -52.26 -50.82
CA SER A 9 -2.89 -51.26 -51.23
C SER A 9 -3.54 -49.88 -51.10
N ILE A 10 -2.90 -48.91 -50.47
CA ILE A 10 -3.26 -47.49 -50.58
C ILE A 10 -2.00 -46.69 -50.90
N THR A 11 -2.01 -46.18 -52.12
CA THR A 11 -1.03 -45.32 -52.75
C THR A 11 -1.26 -43.84 -52.37
N THR A 12 -0.13 -43.11 -52.26
CA THR A 12 0.05 -41.64 -52.49
C THR A 12 -0.40 -40.63 -51.42
N PRO A 13 0.28 -39.46 -51.32
CA PRO A 13 0.68 -38.80 -50.07
C PRO A 13 -0.07 -37.49 -49.81
N PHE A 14 -0.33 -37.16 -48.54
CA PHE A 14 -1.01 -35.92 -48.15
C PHE A 14 0.03 -34.82 -47.82
N MET A 15 0.74 -34.38 -48.85
CA MET A 15 1.37 -33.06 -48.93
C MET A 15 0.48 -32.22 -49.85
N VAL A 16 0.28 -30.95 -49.52
CA VAL A 16 -0.57 -29.94 -50.19
C VAL A 16 -1.99 -29.80 -49.60
N LEU A 17 -2.08 -29.10 -48.47
CA LEU A 17 -3.22 -28.20 -48.21
C LEU A 17 -2.67 -26.77 -48.04
N VAL A 18 -2.31 -26.21 -49.20
CA VAL A 18 -2.66 -24.85 -49.66
C VAL A 18 -2.60 -23.73 -48.60
N LEU A 19 -1.46 -23.02 -48.60
CA LEU A 19 -1.44 -21.57 -48.48
C LEU A 19 -2.47 -20.96 -49.46
N MET A 20 -3.38 -20.12 -48.94
CA MET A 20 -3.83 -18.83 -49.50
C MET A 20 -5.27 -18.54 -49.06
N LEU A 21 -5.44 -17.75 -48.01
CA LEU A 21 -6.49 -16.73 -47.91
C LEU A 21 -5.98 -15.59 -47.01
N PHE A 22 -5.02 -14.81 -47.52
CA PHE A 22 -4.89 -13.41 -47.10
C PHE A 22 -5.86 -12.58 -47.94
N SER A 23 -6.86 -11.97 -47.30
CA SER A 23 -7.38 -10.62 -47.60
C SER A 23 -8.61 -10.32 -46.75
N SER A 24 -8.45 -9.51 -45.71
CA SER A 24 -9.46 -8.52 -45.35
C SER A 24 -8.77 -7.33 -44.69
N CYS A 25 -8.43 -6.36 -45.53
CA CYS A 25 -8.09 -5.01 -45.14
C CYS A 25 -9.40 -4.23 -44.97
N GLY A 26 -9.57 -3.46 -43.89
CA GLY A 26 -10.63 -2.45 -43.85
C GLY A 26 -11.26 -2.13 -42.51
N LYS A 27 -10.46 -1.63 -41.55
CA LYS A 27 -10.78 -0.39 -40.80
C LYS A 27 -9.58 -0.04 -39.94
N ASN A 28 -8.76 0.88 -40.44
CA ASN A 28 -7.90 1.68 -39.59
C ASN A 28 -8.84 2.52 -38.71
N SER A 29 -9.24 2.01 -37.56
CA SER A 29 -9.57 2.89 -36.46
C SER A 29 -8.24 3.51 -36.06
N THR A 30 -7.99 4.72 -36.55
CA THR A 30 -7.25 5.70 -35.76
C THR A 30 -7.99 5.84 -34.44
N HIS A 31 -7.70 4.92 -33.50
CA HIS A 31 -7.81 5.25 -32.10
C HIS A 31 -6.80 6.36 -31.92
N LYS A 32 -7.31 7.59 -32.09
CA LYS A 32 -6.78 8.78 -31.47
C LYS A 32 -6.52 8.33 -30.03
N LYS A 33 -5.25 8.04 -29.70
CA LYS A 33 -4.81 8.10 -28.32
C LYS A 33 -5.11 9.53 -27.94
N ASN A 34 -6.30 9.75 -27.40
CA ASN A 34 -6.49 10.88 -26.56
C ASN A 34 -5.42 10.69 -25.49
N ASN A 35 -4.39 11.52 -25.54
CA ASN A 35 -3.60 11.83 -24.37
C ASN A 35 -4.51 12.63 -23.42
N ASP A 36 -5.66 12.05 -23.07
CA ASP A 36 -6.35 12.38 -21.86
C ASP A 36 -5.41 11.80 -20.82
N THR A 37 -4.50 12.64 -20.35
CA THR A 37 -3.83 12.45 -19.07
C THR A 37 -4.95 12.10 -18.11
N GLU A 38 -5.18 10.82 -17.83
CA GLU A 38 -6.15 10.37 -16.85
C GLU A 38 -5.77 11.14 -15.59
N SER A 39 -6.58 12.14 -15.23
CA SER A 39 -6.38 12.87 -14.00
C SER A 39 -6.48 11.82 -12.90
N LYS A 40 -5.33 11.42 -12.34
CA LYS A 40 -5.25 10.33 -11.37
C LYS A 40 -6.30 10.60 -10.30
N LYS A 41 -7.33 9.73 -10.24
CA LYS A 41 -8.49 9.90 -9.37
C LYS A 41 -7.98 10.24 -7.97
N ILE A 42 -8.41 11.37 -7.41
CA ILE A 42 -8.05 11.76 -6.05
C ILE A 42 -8.82 10.83 -5.10
N MET A 43 -8.11 9.88 -4.50
CA MET A 43 -8.69 8.95 -3.53
C MET A 43 -8.92 9.62 -2.17
N THR A 44 -10.12 9.41 -1.61
CA THR A 44 -10.52 9.87 -0.28
C THR A 44 -10.57 8.72 0.71
N ALA A 45 -10.64 9.01 2.01
CA ALA A 45 -10.86 7.98 3.02
C ALA A 45 -12.15 7.17 2.78
N LYS A 46 -13.21 7.82 2.27
CA LYS A 46 -14.50 7.17 1.97
C LYS A 46 -14.37 6.14 0.85
N ASP A 47 -13.50 6.37 -0.13
CA ASP A 47 -13.26 5.41 -1.21
C ASP A 47 -12.47 4.18 -0.73
N ILE A 48 -11.73 4.30 0.38
CA ILE A 48 -10.79 3.27 0.86
C ILE A 48 -11.41 2.44 1.99
N LEU A 49 -12.07 3.09 2.96
CA LEU A 49 -12.53 2.43 4.17
C LEU A 49 -13.74 1.51 3.90
N GLY A 50 -13.57 0.23 4.19
CA GLY A 50 -14.59 -0.80 3.99
C GLY A 50 -14.60 -1.43 2.59
N ASP A 51 -13.75 -0.96 1.67
CA ASP A 51 -13.58 -1.57 0.36
C ASP A 51 -12.56 -2.73 0.44
N PRO A 52 -12.94 -3.97 0.08
CA PRO A 52 -12.06 -5.13 0.14
C PRO A 52 -10.85 -5.05 -0.81
N ASN A 53 -10.87 -4.18 -1.83
CA ASN A 53 -9.72 -3.94 -2.70
C ASN A 53 -8.61 -3.14 -2.01
N TYR A 54 -8.89 -2.53 -0.86
CA TYR A 54 -7.94 -1.74 -0.09
C TYR A 54 -7.62 -2.38 1.27
N LEU A 55 -7.02 -3.58 1.23
CA LEU A 55 -6.65 -4.31 2.44
C LEU A 55 -5.75 -3.45 3.34
N ALA A 56 -6.10 -3.42 4.63
CA ALA A 56 -5.44 -2.62 5.65
C ALA A 56 -4.49 -3.46 6.52
N MET A 57 -3.39 -2.87 6.96
CA MET A 57 -2.46 -3.50 7.91
C MET A 57 -1.93 -2.52 8.94
N SER A 58 -1.88 -2.94 10.21
CA SER A 58 -1.11 -2.21 11.22
C SER A 58 0.38 -2.46 11.02
N TYR A 59 1.20 -1.42 11.01
CA TYR A 59 2.59 -1.55 10.56
C TYR A 59 3.58 -0.76 11.43
N GLY A 60 4.72 -1.39 11.70
CA GLY A 60 5.92 -0.77 12.26
C GLY A 60 7.15 -1.48 11.70
N GLY A 61 8.03 -0.75 11.02
CA GLY A 61 9.19 -1.31 10.31
C GLY A 61 10.44 -1.54 11.16
N TYR A 62 10.34 -1.45 12.49
CA TYR A 62 11.50 -1.59 13.37
C TYR A 62 12.04 -3.02 13.32
N ARG A 63 13.35 -3.15 13.08
CA ARG A 63 14.08 -4.44 13.02
C ARG A 63 14.91 -4.72 14.27
N ASN A 64 15.05 -3.70 15.13
CA ASN A 64 15.84 -3.76 16.35
C ASN A 64 14.93 -3.70 17.58
N LYS A 65 15.33 -4.39 18.65
CA LYS A 65 14.66 -4.31 19.95
C LYS A 65 14.75 -2.90 20.55
N ASN A 66 15.85 -2.20 20.27
CA ASN A 66 15.96 -0.79 20.62
C ASN A 66 15.22 0.04 19.56
N HIS A 67 14.11 0.66 19.95
CA HIS A 67 13.30 1.51 19.09
C HIS A 67 13.92 2.88 18.80
N ASP A 68 15.05 3.23 19.43
CA ASP A 68 15.86 4.39 19.02
C ASP A 68 16.58 4.12 17.69
N ILE A 69 16.73 2.86 17.30
CA ILE A 69 17.32 2.48 16.02
C ILE A 69 16.20 2.41 14.97
N GLU A 70 16.02 3.54 14.30
CA GLU A 70 15.04 3.73 13.23
C GLU A 70 15.36 2.87 11.99
N PRO A 71 14.34 2.31 11.31
CA PRO A 71 14.54 1.65 10.02
C PRO A 71 14.97 2.66 8.96
N THR A 72 15.82 2.21 8.05
CA THR A 72 16.25 3.01 6.91
C THR A 72 15.11 3.16 5.89
N ILE A 73 15.22 4.16 5.00
CA ILE A 73 14.24 4.36 3.93
C ILE A 73 14.19 3.15 3.00
N ASP A 74 15.34 2.56 2.65
CA ASP A 74 15.40 1.39 1.77
C ASP A 74 14.72 0.16 2.39
N GLU A 75 14.92 -0.07 3.69
CA GLU A 75 14.21 -1.14 4.41
C GLU A 75 12.69 -0.92 4.41
N LEU A 76 12.25 0.33 4.65
CA LEU A 76 10.83 0.66 4.57
C LEU A 76 10.27 0.49 3.15
N LYS A 77 11.07 0.79 2.11
CA LYS A 77 10.66 0.59 0.71
C LYS A 77 10.50 -0.90 0.40
N ASP A 78 11.40 -1.74 0.88
CA ASP A 78 11.31 -3.20 0.72
C ASP A 78 10.06 -3.75 1.39
N ASP A 79 9.79 -3.34 2.63
CA ASP A 79 8.59 -3.74 3.36
C ASP A 79 7.32 -3.29 2.62
N MET A 80 7.29 -2.05 2.10
CA MET A 80 6.15 -1.56 1.31
C MET A 80 5.92 -2.33 0.01
N LYS A 81 6.98 -2.79 -0.67
CA LYS A 81 6.86 -3.65 -1.84
C LYS A 81 6.27 -5.01 -1.48
N ILE A 82 6.71 -5.61 -0.37
CA ILE A 82 6.18 -6.89 0.12
C ILE A 82 4.69 -6.75 0.44
N LEU A 83 4.31 -5.74 1.22
CA LEU A 83 2.92 -5.49 1.59
C LEU A 83 2.04 -5.21 0.37
N PHE A 84 2.53 -4.40 -0.57
CA PHE A 84 1.82 -4.12 -1.82
C PHE A 84 1.58 -5.38 -2.65
N ALA A 85 2.60 -6.25 -2.77
CA ALA A 85 2.49 -7.54 -3.45
C ALA A 85 1.50 -8.51 -2.76
N MET A 86 1.35 -8.39 -1.44
CA MET A 86 0.33 -9.14 -0.66
C MET A 86 -1.10 -8.59 -0.84
N GLY A 87 -1.28 -7.47 -1.55
CA GLY A 87 -2.58 -6.82 -1.73
C GLY A 87 -2.91 -5.76 -0.69
N VAL A 88 -2.00 -5.45 0.24
CA VAL A 88 -2.18 -4.32 1.18
C VAL A 88 -2.12 -3.01 0.40
N ARG A 89 -3.03 -2.09 0.69
CA ARG A 89 -3.09 -0.75 0.08
C ARG A 89 -3.14 0.38 1.09
N ILE A 90 -3.36 0.07 2.38
CA ILE A 90 -3.29 1.06 3.45
C ILE A 90 -2.58 0.49 4.67
N VAL A 91 -1.64 1.27 5.22
CA VAL A 91 -0.95 0.94 6.47
C VAL A 91 -1.31 1.93 7.57
N ARG A 92 -1.42 1.44 8.81
CA ARG A 92 -1.62 2.26 10.01
C ARG A 92 -0.32 2.42 10.78
N THR A 93 0.00 3.66 11.15
CA THR A 93 1.09 4.00 12.09
C THR A 93 0.51 4.48 13.42
N TYR A 94 1.38 4.68 14.42
CA TYR A 94 0.94 4.90 15.81
C TYR A 94 1.34 6.26 16.39
N LYS A 95 2.46 6.82 15.94
CA LYS A 95 3.07 8.00 16.54
C LYS A 95 3.84 8.80 15.51
N VAL A 96 4.01 10.09 15.81
CA VAL A 96 4.78 11.04 15.00
C VAL A 96 5.93 11.71 15.76
N HIS A 97 6.13 11.42 17.05
CA HIS A 97 7.29 11.90 17.81
C HIS A 97 8.61 11.20 17.44
N LEU A 98 8.56 10.10 16.69
CA LEU A 98 9.75 9.41 16.17
C LEU A 98 9.81 9.47 14.63
N PRO A 99 11.01 9.38 14.02
CA PRO A 99 11.18 9.48 12.58
C PRO A 99 10.44 8.45 11.72
N GLN A 100 10.11 7.27 12.25
CA GLN A 100 9.55 6.15 11.47
C GLN A 100 8.38 6.55 10.57
N ALA A 101 7.39 7.28 11.10
CA ALA A 101 6.20 7.65 10.32
C ALA A 101 6.54 8.62 9.19
N ALA A 102 7.40 9.60 9.45
CA ALA A 102 7.86 10.54 8.43
C ALA A 102 8.72 9.85 7.36
N ASN A 103 9.58 8.91 7.77
CA ASN A 103 10.41 8.11 6.86
C ASN A 103 9.56 7.16 6.01
N LEU A 104 8.51 6.57 6.57
CA LEU A 104 7.56 5.74 5.83
C LEU A 104 6.84 6.54 4.75
N LEU A 105 6.35 7.74 5.07
CA LEU A 105 5.71 8.63 4.09
C LEU A 105 6.68 9.02 2.97
N LYS A 106 7.96 9.24 3.31
CA LYS A 106 9.02 9.49 2.31
C LYS A 106 9.27 8.26 1.44
N ALA A 107 9.40 7.07 2.02
CA ALA A 107 9.58 5.81 1.29
C ALA A 107 8.44 5.56 0.29
N ILE A 108 7.19 5.71 0.73
CA ILE A 108 6.00 5.59 -0.14
C ILE A 108 6.04 6.65 -1.25
N SER A 109 6.39 7.90 -0.93
CA SER A 109 6.50 8.96 -1.93
C SER A 109 7.57 8.68 -3.00
N GLU A 110 8.70 8.06 -2.62
CA GLU A 110 9.74 7.62 -3.55
C GLU A 110 9.27 6.46 -4.43
N LEU A 111 8.63 5.44 -3.84
CA LEU A 111 8.09 4.30 -4.60
C LEU A 111 7.05 4.73 -5.63
N LYS A 112 6.15 5.66 -5.27
CA LYS A 112 5.15 6.21 -6.21
C LYS A 112 5.76 7.01 -7.38
N LYS A 113 7.01 7.47 -7.25
CA LYS A 113 7.76 8.12 -8.34
C LYS A 113 8.51 7.12 -9.19
N GLU A 114 8.99 6.04 -8.57
CA GLU A 114 9.71 4.95 -9.23
C GLU A 114 8.77 4.06 -10.07
N ASP A 115 7.55 3.83 -9.56
CA ASP A 115 6.54 2.99 -10.18
C ASP A 115 5.15 3.68 -10.11
N ASN A 116 4.57 3.95 -11.28
CA ASN A 116 3.27 4.62 -11.39
C ASN A 116 2.10 3.73 -10.94
N ASP A 117 2.29 2.40 -10.97
CA ASP A 117 1.30 1.40 -10.57
C ASP A 117 1.33 1.15 -9.05
N PHE A 118 2.41 1.58 -8.36
CA PHE A 118 2.50 1.45 -6.92
C PHE A 118 1.48 2.36 -6.21
N GLU A 119 0.65 1.74 -5.36
CA GLU A 119 -0.43 2.40 -4.62
C GLU A 119 -0.39 1.99 -3.14
N MET A 120 -0.13 2.97 -2.27
CA MET A 120 -0.12 2.79 -0.82
C MET A 120 -0.60 4.08 -0.14
N TYR A 121 -1.49 3.90 0.84
CA TYR A 121 -2.04 4.96 1.68
C TYR A 121 -1.67 4.79 3.14
N VAL A 122 -1.84 5.85 3.93
CA VAL A 122 -1.50 5.83 5.36
C VAL A 122 -2.66 6.37 6.20
N MET A 123 -2.96 5.62 7.27
CA MET A 123 -3.65 6.10 8.46
C MET A 123 -2.58 6.51 9.47
N LEU A 124 -2.40 7.81 9.64
CA LEU A 124 -1.33 8.39 10.47
C LEU A 124 -1.79 8.45 11.94
N GLY A 125 -1.07 7.77 12.83
CA GLY A 125 -1.35 7.85 14.27
C GLY A 125 -0.67 9.06 14.91
N ALA A 126 -1.44 9.87 15.63
CA ALA A 126 -0.94 10.87 16.57
C ALA A 126 -1.14 10.33 17.99
N TRP A 127 -0.05 10.00 18.66
CA TRP A 127 -0.09 9.50 20.04
C TRP A 127 -0.55 10.61 20.99
N ILE A 128 -1.38 10.25 21.97
CA ILE A 128 -1.94 11.16 22.96
C ILE A 128 -1.68 10.59 24.34
N ASP A 129 -1.12 11.42 25.21
CA ASP A 129 -0.76 11.09 26.58
C ASP A 129 -1.53 11.96 27.57
N CYS A 130 -1.74 11.43 28.78
CA CYS A 130 -2.13 12.25 29.92
C CYS A 130 -0.92 12.97 30.51
N LYS A 131 -1.16 13.92 31.41
CA LYS A 131 -0.10 14.65 32.09
C LYS A 131 0.81 13.69 32.87
N ASN A 132 2.11 13.95 32.81
CA ASN A 132 3.20 13.18 33.43
C ASN A 132 3.40 11.74 32.90
N ALA A 133 2.71 11.31 31.83
CA ALA A 133 2.95 10.00 31.22
C ALA A 133 4.43 9.78 30.86
N TRP A 134 4.96 8.57 31.09
CA TRP A 134 6.33 8.18 30.76
C TRP A 134 7.40 9.00 31.52
N THR A 135 7.08 9.44 32.73
CA THR A 135 8.01 10.16 33.62
C THR A 135 8.09 9.48 34.99
N ASP A 136 8.99 9.94 35.85
CA ASP A 136 9.09 9.47 37.24
C ASP A 136 8.02 10.06 38.18
N ILE A 137 7.06 10.84 37.65
CA ILE A 137 5.96 11.47 38.40
C ILE A 137 4.68 10.69 38.11
N ALA A 138 3.84 10.50 39.14
CA ALA A 138 2.54 9.86 38.99
C ALA A 138 1.71 10.49 37.83
N PRO A 139 1.22 9.69 36.89
CA PRO A 139 0.32 10.15 35.84
C PRO A 139 -0.94 10.81 36.40
N ASP A 140 -1.34 11.93 35.80
CA ASP A 140 -2.62 12.57 36.05
C ASP A 140 -3.54 12.31 34.84
N HIS A 141 -4.43 11.33 34.98
CA HIS A 141 -5.30 10.83 33.92
C HIS A 141 -6.49 11.76 33.59
N ASP A 142 -6.68 12.84 34.34
CA ASP A 142 -7.74 13.83 34.11
C ASP A 142 -7.21 15.11 33.42
N THR A 143 -5.89 15.22 33.25
CA THR A 143 -5.23 16.35 32.57
C THR A 143 -4.43 15.86 31.35
N GLU A 144 -4.41 16.63 30.26
CA GLU A 144 -3.64 16.29 29.06
C GLU A 144 -2.12 16.56 29.22
N SER A 145 -1.30 15.87 28.43
CA SER A 145 0.12 16.17 28.30
C SER A 145 0.37 17.39 27.41
N GLU A 146 1.29 18.28 27.82
CA GLU A 146 1.80 19.37 26.97
C GLU A 146 2.44 18.86 25.67
N MET A 147 2.88 17.60 25.65
CA MET A 147 3.45 16.97 24.45
C MET A 147 2.39 16.65 23.38
N ASN A 148 1.09 16.66 23.70
CA ASN A 148 0.04 16.34 22.73
C ASN A 148 -0.05 17.38 21.61
N LYS A 149 0.07 18.67 21.94
CA LYS A 149 0.03 19.76 20.95
C LYS A 149 1.07 19.58 19.83
N PRO A 150 2.37 19.42 20.12
CA PRO A 150 3.36 19.20 19.07
C PRO A 150 3.13 17.90 18.28
N GLN A 151 2.53 16.85 18.87
CA GLN A 151 2.14 15.66 18.10
C GLN A 151 1.09 15.98 17.03
N ILE A 152 0.05 16.74 17.40
CA ILE A 152 -1.00 17.12 16.46
C ILE A 152 -0.45 18.04 15.37
N GLU A 153 0.38 19.02 15.74
CA GLU A 153 1.02 19.93 14.78
C GLU A 153 1.89 19.16 13.78
N GLU A 154 2.67 18.17 14.24
CA GLU A 154 3.48 17.34 13.36
C GLU A 154 2.63 16.45 12.44
N ALA A 155 1.55 15.85 12.96
CA ALA A 155 0.61 15.07 12.15
C ALA A 155 0.00 15.94 11.03
N VAL A 156 -0.45 17.16 11.34
CA VAL A 156 -0.98 18.12 10.36
C VAL A 156 0.09 18.49 9.33
N ARG A 157 1.32 18.75 9.76
CA ARG A 157 2.43 19.07 8.86
C ARG A 157 2.70 17.92 7.87
N LEU A 158 2.69 16.67 8.35
CA LEU A 158 2.90 15.48 7.52
C LEU A 158 1.76 15.26 6.52
N VAL A 159 0.49 15.48 6.92
CA VAL A 159 -0.67 15.41 6.03
C VAL A 159 -0.56 16.43 4.90
N ASN A 160 -0.23 17.67 5.23
CA ASN A 160 -0.06 18.73 4.23
C ASN A 160 1.10 18.46 3.27
N LYS A 161 2.16 17.79 3.75
CA LYS A 161 3.32 17.41 2.93
C LYS A 161 3.03 16.21 2.02
N HIS A 162 2.13 15.31 2.42
CA HIS A 162 1.83 14.06 1.72
C HIS A 162 0.31 13.82 1.55
N PRO A 163 -0.45 14.77 0.96
CA PRO A 163 -1.92 14.72 0.91
C PRO A 163 -2.46 13.61 0.00
N ASP A 164 -1.65 13.15 -0.95
CA ASP A 164 -1.98 12.04 -1.83
C ASP A 164 -1.79 10.66 -1.15
N ILE A 165 -1.08 10.61 -0.02
CA ILE A 165 -0.75 9.38 0.74
C ILE A 165 -1.55 9.30 2.04
N VAL A 166 -1.56 10.35 2.86
CA VAL A 166 -2.26 10.34 4.15
C VAL A 166 -3.75 10.58 3.93
N LYS A 167 -4.58 9.64 4.37
CA LYS A 167 -6.04 9.71 4.19
C LYS A 167 -6.80 9.83 5.50
N ILE A 168 -6.17 9.44 6.61
CA ILE A 168 -6.80 9.37 7.93
C ILE A 168 -5.76 9.81 8.97
N ILE A 169 -6.20 10.55 9.99
CA ILE A 169 -5.45 10.76 11.23
C ILE A 169 -6.19 10.04 12.36
N ALA A 170 -5.49 9.20 13.12
CA ALA A 170 -5.99 8.65 14.37
C ALA A 170 -5.43 9.45 15.55
N VAL A 171 -6.30 10.09 16.31
CA VAL A 171 -5.93 10.86 17.51
C VAL A 171 -6.04 9.95 18.73
N GLY A 172 -4.90 9.53 19.25
CA GLY A 172 -4.78 8.56 20.33
C GLY A 172 -4.78 7.11 19.83
N ASN A 173 -3.99 6.27 20.51
CA ASN A 173 -4.03 4.82 20.38
C ASN A 173 -4.40 4.24 21.74
N GLU A 174 -5.62 3.73 21.88
CA GLU A 174 -6.15 3.22 23.15
C GLU A 174 -6.09 4.26 24.30
N ALA A 175 -5.96 5.54 23.99
CA ALA A 175 -5.69 6.61 24.96
C ALA A 175 -6.83 6.89 25.97
N MET A 176 -7.96 6.21 25.86
CA MET A 176 -9.13 6.37 26.75
C MET A 176 -9.43 5.12 27.58
N VAL A 177 -8.67 4.03 27.39
CA VAL A 177 -8.89 2.80 28.15
C VAL A 177 -8.43 2.98 29.60
N LYS A 178 -9.12 2.34 30.54
CA LYS A 178 -8.84 2.45 31.98
C LYS A 178 -7.94 1.34 32.54
N TRP A 179 -7.42 0.46 31.68
CA TRP A 179 -6.59 -0.67 32.11
C TRP A 179 -5.08 -0.43 31.91
N ALA A 180 -4.69 0.62 31.19
CA ALA A 180 -3.30 0.94 30.88
C ALA A 180 -2.81 2.13 31.73
N GLU A 181 -2.88 2.06 33.05
CA GLU A 181 -2.62 3.22 33.94
C GLU A 181 -1.16 3.32 34.45
N SER A 182 -0.32 2.30 34.21
CA SER A 182 0.98 2.13 34.88
C SER A 182 2.21 2.64 34.11
N TYR A 183 2.03 3.53 33.13
CA TYR A 183 3.10 4.04 32.26
C TYR A 183 3.88 5.23 32.84
#